data_AF-A0AAN0KES1-F1
#
_entry.id   AF-A0AAN0KES1-F1
#
_cell.length_a   1.000
_cell.length_b   1.000
_cell.length_c   1.000
_cell.angle_alpha   90.00
_cell.angle_beta   90.00
_cell.angle_gamma   90.00
#
_symmetry.space_group_name_H-M   'P 1'
#
loop_
_entity.id
_entity.type
_entity.pdbx_description
1 polymer ?
#
loop_
_entity_poly.entity_id
_entity_poly.type
_entity_poly.pdbx_seq_one_letter_code
_entity_poly.pdbx_strand_id
1 'polypeptide(L)'
;MNHSKITTSIVGFALAGLTLAGCGSSDLTATGSSASSVNSSSSTSSSTATTVDYTQYADVLSDNKESHADSNDADYDASKATTITLADDDVTISEPGTYILSGTLTDHSVTIDSSADGKVKLVLDNVTMTSSVNSPIIVTAADEVVIILADGSTNTVTDTSAHSAAESDSDAPNAAIFSMDDLTIGGNGALTVTSTASGVDGIASKDGLVILAGDITVDAADDGIRGKDYLIVEGGTISVKSAQDGLKSTNEDDDTVGYVYVSGGTVTIDAGDDGAHAEGDLLVSGGNLTITNSYEGLEGANIVIAGGVVDVTSSDDGLNATQGTSNDSAQPADQAGDTGPAQGGAMPQGGPMADGQAQGGTAGGMGESSDGSQLIITGGEITVNAEGDGIDSNGTVTMSGGTAIVHGPTKSGNGALDTTSFDISGGTLIAAGSTGMVVTPTTTSAQGWVSVNQTLTSGQTVELLDGDTVLATFTAVKDAGNIVISVPGIVSGSSYTVRVDDSDAGSVTADQASAGGGMGRAGDQSWQR
;
A
#
# COMPACT_ATOMS: atom_id res chain seq x y z
N MET A 1 7.44 19.13 32.63
CA MET A 1 6.32 19.29 33.59
C MET A 1 5.46 20.49 33.22
N ASN A 2 4.40 20.27 32.44
CA ASN A 2 3.08 20.88 32.62
C ASN A 2 2.18 20.33 31.51
N HIS A 3 1.45 19.26 31.82
CA HIS A 3 0.39 18.73 30.98
C HIS A 3 -0.81 19.70 31.05
N SER A 4 -1.16 20.34 29.93
CA SER A 4 -2.42 21.05 29.81
C SER A 4 -3.50 20.07 29.38
N LYS A 5 -4.48 19.88 30.26
CA LYS A 5 -5.60 18.95 30.09
C LYS A 5 -6.64 19.56 29.15
N ILE A 6 -6.92 18.90 28.04
CA ILE A 6 -8.06 19.20 27.16
C ILE A 6 -9.34 18.77 27.88
N THR A 7 -10.29 19.69 28.01
CA THR A 7 -11.56 19.49 28.72
C THR A 7 -12.68 19.34 27.69
N THR A 8 -13.20 18.12 27.54
CA THR A 8 -14.36 17.78 26.70
C THR A 8 -15.63 18.45 27.23
N SER A 9 -16.28 19.29 26.43
CA SER A 9 -17.59 19.86 26.72
C SER A 9 -18.68 19.09 25.98
N ILE A 10 -19.51 18.37 26.75
CA ILE A 10 -20.71 17.66 26.30
C ILE A 10 -21.83 18.69 26.13
N VAL A 11 -22.31 18.87 24.89
CA VAL A 11 -23.56 19.58 24.61
C VAL A 11 -24.64 18.54 24.34
N GLY A 12 -25.59 18.43 25.27
CA GLY A 12 -26.78 17.60 25.13
C GLY A 12 -27.78 18.23 24.16
N PHE A 13 -28.25 17.44 23.19
CA PHE A 13 -29.40 17.78 22.36
C PHE A 13 -30.61 16.92 22.71
N ALA A 14 -31.73 17.60 22.90
CA ALA A 14 -32.97 17.09 23.44
C ALA A 14 -33.78 16.28 22.42
N LEU A 15 -34.46 15.28 22.97
CA LEU A 15 -35.42 14.37 22.35
C LEU A 15 -36.73 15.10 21.99
N ALA A 16 -37.19 14.99 20.75
CA ALA A 16 -38.57 15.29 20.36
C ALA A 16 -39.05 14.32 19.27
N GLY A 17 -40.21 13.69 19.52
CA GLY A 17 -40.67 12.49 18.84
C GLY A 17 -41.51 12.67 17.57
N LEU A 18 -41.40 11.63 16.73
CA LEU A 18 -42.44 10.85 16.05
C LEU A 18 -43.66 11.56 15.41
N THR A 19 -43.73 11.53 14.07
CA THR A 19 -44.99 11.27 13.34
C THR A 19 -44.74 10.44 12.08
N LEU A 20 -45.61 9.45 11.88
CA LEU A 20 -45.62 8.42 10.83
C LEU A 20 -46.73 8.74 9.80
N ALA A 21 -46.43 8.70 8.50
CA ALA A 21 -47.30 8.45 7.32
C ALA A 21 -46.56 8.95 6.07
N GLY A 22 -46.52 8.34 4.89
CA GLY A 22 -47.16 7.17 4.29
C GLY A 22 -46.75 7.13 2.79
N CYS A 23 -46.82 5.95 2.17
CA CYS A 23 -46.33 5.58 0.84
C CYS A 23 -46.65 6.50 -0.35
N GLY A 24 -45.77 6.44 -1.36
CA GLY A 24 -46.09 6.73 -2.76
C GLY A 24 -45.00 6.22 -3.71
N SER A 25 -45.19 5.03 -4.29
CA SER A 25 -44.35 4.47 -5.35
C SER A 25 -44.58 5.17 -6.69
N SER A 26 -43.53 5.34 -7.49
CA SER A 26 -43.60 5.39 -8.95
C SER A 26 -42.24 5.01 -9.54
N ASP A 27 -42.26 3.99 -10.40
CA ASP A 27 -41.15 3.45 -11.19
C ASP A 27 -40.39 4.50 -11.99
N LEU A 28 -39.06 4.34 -12.08
CA LEU A 28 -38.28 4.57 -13.31
C LEU A 28 -37.01 3.71 -13.27
N THR A 29 -36.85 2.92 -14.33
CA THR A 29 -35.74 2.01 -14.63
C THR A 29 -34.45 2.76 -14.99
N ALA A 30 -33.32 2.36 -14.39
CA ALA A 30 -31.99 2.56 -14.96
C ALA A 30 -31.07 1.41 -14.50
N THR A 31 -30.63 0.61 -15.47
CA THR A 31 -29.57 -0.40 -15.38
C THR A 31 -28.21 0.23 -15.12
N GLY A 32 -27.51 -0.25 -14.09
CA GLY A 32 -26.10 0.02 -13.79
C GLY A 32 -25.64 -0.91 -12.67
N SER A 33 -24.52 -1.61 -12.89
CA SER A 33 -23.95 -2.67 -12.06
C SER A 33 -23.93 -2.36 -10.57
N SER A 34 -24.41 -3.31 -9.75
CA SER A 34 -24.43 -3.19 -8.30
C SER A 34 -23.18 -3.83 -7.69
N ALA A 35 -22.48 -3.04 -6.86
CA ALA A 35 -21.53 -3.52 -5.87
C ALA A 35 -22.22 -4.49 -4.90
N SER A 36 -21.51 -5.56 -4.53
CA SER A 36 -21.97 -6.63 -3.65
C SER A 36 -22.29 -6.10 -2.26
N SER A 37 -23.54 -6.27 -1.80
CA SER A 37 -23.97 -5.91 -0.46
C SER A 37 -23.99 -7.15 0.45
N VAL A 38 -23.15 -7.18 1.49
CA VAL A 38 -23.21 -8.20 2.55
C VAL A 38 -24.38 -7.87 3.49
N ASN A 39 -25.34 -8.80 3.61
CA ASN A 39 -26.53 -8.65 4.45
C ASN A 39 -26.27 -9.21 5.86
N SER A 40 -25.79 -8.37 6.79
CA SER A 40 -25.57 -8.76 8.19
C SER A 40 -26.89 -8.81 8.96
N SER A 41 -27.38 -10.01 9.28
CA SER A 41 -28.52 -10.22 10.19
C SER A 41 -28.01 -10.73 11.54
N SER A 42 -28.04 -9.87 12.57
CA SER A 42 -27.57 -10.18 13.92
C SER A 42 -28.54 -11.10 14.68
N SER A 43 -28.05 -12.24 15.18
CA SER A 43 -28.68 -12.93 16.30
C SER A 43 -27.66 -13.14 17.42
N THR A 44 -28.03 -12.68 18.60
CA THR A 44 -27.17 -12.57 19.79
C THR A 44 -26.95 -13.94 20.43
N SER A 45 -25.70 -14.37 20.53
CA SER A 45 -25.27 -15.40 21.50
C SER A 45 -23.96 -14.97 22.13
N SER A 46 -23.95 -14.95 23.46
CA SER A 46 -22.87 -14.49 24.33
C SER A 46 -21.74 -15.52 24.38
N SER A 47 -20.66 -15.25 23.65
CA SER A 47 -19.33 -15.82 23.91
C SER A 47 -18.42 -14.71 24.43
N THR A 48 -17.56 -15.05 25.39
CA THR A 48 -16.59 -14.15 26.01
C THR A 48 -15.70 -13.52 24.93
N ALA A 49 -15.89 -12.23 24.69
CA ALA A 49 -15.05 -11.46 23.78
C ALA A 49 -13.63 -11.40 24.33
N THR A 50 -12.70 -12.10 23.69
CA THR A 50 -11.27 -11.80 23.76
C THR A 50 -11.10 -10.41 23.15
N THR A 51 -10.44 -9.53 23.88
CA THR A 51 -10.17 -8.15 23.45
C THR A 51 -9.39 -8.15 22.14
N VAL A 52 -9.89 -7.42 21.13
CA VAL A 52 -9.19 -7.11 19.88
C VAL A 52 -7.88 -6.42 20.25
N ASP A 53 -6.76 -6.95 19.76
CA ASP A 53 -5.44 -6.44 20.07
C ASP A 53 -5.08 -5.28 19.13
N TYR A 54 -5.48 -4.07 19.53
CA TYR A 54 -5.13 -2.82 18.86
C TYR A 54 -3.68 -2.38 19.12
N THR A 55 -2.89 -3.10 19.95
CA THR A 55 -1.54 -2.64 20.25
C THR A 55 -0.63 -2.76 19.04
N GLN A 56 -0.74 -3.81 18.21
CA GLN A 56 0.20 -4.02 17.11
C GLN A 56 0.26 -2.87 16.08
N TYR A 57 -0.87 -2.31 15.64
CA TYR A 57 -0.86 -1.10 14.80
C TYR A 57 -0.29 0.12 15.54
N ALA A 58 -0.71 0.32 16.79
CA ALA A 58 -0.26 1.46 17.57
C ALA A 58 1.23 1.37 17.94
N ASP A 59 1.76 0.16 18.10
CA ASP A 59 3.15 -0.14 18.41
C ASP A 59 4.02 0.19 17.19
N VAL A 60 3.70 -0.38 16.01
CA VAL A 60 4.37 -0.06 14.73
C VAL A 60 4.32 1.44 14.43
N LEU A 61 3.15 2.06 14.56
CA LEU A 61 3.03 3.51 14.34
C LEU A 61 3.84 4.33 15.35
N SER A 62 3.95 3.89 16.61
CA SER A 62 4.66 4.63 17.66
C SER A 62 6.18 4.53 17.59
N ASP A 63 6.70 3.51 16.89
CA ASP A 63 8.12 3.35 16.64
C ASP A 63 8.58 4.25 15.48
N ASN A 64 7.68 4.58 14.55
CA ASN A 64 7.95 5.51 13.46
C ASN A 64 8.16 6.96 13.94
N LYS A 65 9.15 7.64 13.34
CA LYS A 65 9.45 9.06 13.51
C LYS A 65 8.22 9.87 13.17
N GLU A 66 7.80 10.75 14.08
CA GLU A 66 6.66 11.64 13.86
C GLU A 66 6.88 12.57 12.65
N SER A 67 5.78 12.89 11.97
CA SER A 67 5.74 13.81 10.84
C SER A 67 6.25 15.21 11.20
N HIS A 68 6.91 15.88 10.25
CA HIS A 68 7.24 17.30 10.34
C HIS A 68 6.01 18.21 10.18
N ALA A 69 4.96 17.74 9.51
CA ALA A 69 3.87 18.58 9.07
C ALA A 69 2.92 18.97 10.21
N ASP A 70 2.48 20.23 10.17
CA ASP A 70 1.39 20.74 10.97
C ASP A 70 0.09 20.79 10.13
N SER A 71 -1.04 20.43 10.74
CA SER A 71 -2.36 20.47 10.07
C SER A 71 -2.76 21.84 9.46
N ASN A 72 -2.09 22.92 9.85
CA ASN A 72 -2.32 24.28 9.36
C ASN A 72 -1.19 24.79 8.42
N ASP A 73 -0.37 23.90 7.88
CA ASP A 73 0.72 24.31 6.97
C ASP A 73 0.23 24.89 5.66
N ALA A 74 -0.91 24.41 5.16
CA ALA A 74 -1.58 25.02 4.01
C ALA A 74 -2.20 26.40 4.30
N ASP A 75 -2.26 26.85 5.56
CA ASP A 75 -2.81 28.17 5.89
C ASP A 75 -1.82 29.30 5.56
N TYR A 76 -2.32 30.34 4.89
CA TYR A 76 -1.54 31.55 4.60
C TYR A 76 -2.40 32.82 4.54
N ASP A 77 -1.77 33.98 4.79
CA ASP A 77 -2.37 35.31 4.64
C ASP A 77 -1.81 35.99 3.39
N ALA A 78 -2.57 35.94 2.29
CA ALA A 78 -2.16 36.51 1.01
C ALA A 78 -1.77 37.99 1.08
N SER A 79 -2.30 38.76 2.05
CA SER A 79 -1.98 40.18 2.21
C SER A 79 -0.57 40.43 2.78
N LYS A 80 0.05 39.40 3.36
CA LYS A 80 1.41 39.44 3.91
C LYS A 80 2.43 38.70 3.05
N ALA A 81 1.97 38.00 2.01
CA ALA A 81 2.83 37.22 1.14
C ALA A 81 3.60 38.12 0.16
N THR A 82 4.79 37.67 -0.22
CA THR A 82 5.56 38.26 -1.32
C THR A 82 5.07 37.66 -2.63
N THR A 83 4.63 38.48 -3.58
CA THR A 83 4.22 37.97 -4.91
C THR A 83 5.41 37.94 -5.86
N ILE A 84 5.61 36.80 -6.52
CA ILE A 84 6.58 36.58 -7.59
C ILE A 84 5.82 36.20 -8.85
N THR A 85 5.96 37.00 -9.91
CA THR A 85 5.47 36.62 -11.24
C THR A 85 6.64 36.02 -12.00
N LEU A 86 6.52 34.73 -12.33
CA LEU A 86 7.51 33.96 -13.07
C LEU A 86 7.67 34.52 -14.49
N ALA A 87 8.91 34.53 -14.97
CA ALA A 87 9.32 35.07 -16.26
C ALA A 87 10.54 34.28 -16.79
N ASP A 88 11.35 34.87 -17.66
CA ASP A 88 12.51 34.23 -18.31
C ASP A 88 13.80 34.43 -17.48
N ASP A 89 13.76 34.07 -16.19
CA ASP A 89 14.91 34.11 -15.29
C ASP A 89 14.74 33.15 -14.10
N ASP A 90 15.85 32.69 -13.53
CA ASP A 90 15.83 31.87 -12.32
C ASP A 90 15.34 32.69 -11.12
N VAL A 91 14.65 32.03 -10.20
CA VAL A 91 14.17 32.64 -8.95
C VAL A 91 14.88 31.97 -7.78
N THR A 92 15.50 32.75 -6.91
CA THR A 92 16.08 32.25 -5.66
C THR A 92 15.34 32.85 -4.47
N ILE A 93 14.88 31.99 -3.56
CA ILE A 93 14.27 32.34 -2.28
C ILE A 93 15.24 31.92 -1.18
N SER A 94 15.75 32.89 -0.43
CA SER A 94 16.82 32.66 0.57
C SER A 94 16.39 32.91 2.01
N GLU A 95 15.13 33.29 2.25
CA GLU A 95 14.62 33.64 3.58
C GLU A 95 13.28 32.92 3.84
N PRO A 96 12.98 32.56 5.10
CA PRO A 96 11.67 32.05 5.48
C PRO A 96 10.57 33.07 5.21
N GLY A 97 9.39 32.60 4.81
CA GLY A 97 8.27 33.46 4.47
C GLY A 97 7.26 32.83 3.53
N THR A 98 6.23 33.58 3.17
CA THR A 98 5.21 33.14 2.21
C THR A 98 5.39 33.85 0.89
N TYR A 99 5.45 33.08 -0.19
CA TYR A 99 5.66 33.53 -1.55
C TYR A 99 4.52 33.04 -2.44
N ILE A 100 3.81 33.96 -3.10
CA ILE A 100 2.77 33.61 -4.08
C ILE A 100 3.40 33.66 -5.47
N LEU A 101 3.46 32.52 -6.13
CA LEU A 101 4.02 32.34 -7.46
C LEU A 101 2.89 32.27 -8.48
N SER A 102 3.06 32.96 -9.61
CA SER A 102 2.11 32.93 -10.74
C SER A 102 2.85 33.11 -12.06
N GLY A 103 2.25 32.67 -13.17
CA GLY A 103 2.82 32.86 -14.51
C GLY A 103 3.63 31.68 -15.01
N THR A 104 4.51 31.91 -15.97
CA THR A 104 5.20 30.84 -16.71
C THR A 104 6.71 30.94 -16.54
N LEU A 105 7.36 29.81 -16.27
CA LEU A 105 8.81 29.63 -16.22
C LEU A 105 9.22 28.57 -17.24
N THR A 106 10.22 28.85 -18.09
CA THR A 106 10.67 27.90 -19.12
C THR A 106 12.19 27.82 -19.11
N ASP A 107 12.73 26.60 -19.00
CA ASP A 107 14.16 26.31 -18.90
C ASP A 107 14.89 27.05 -17.76
N HIS A 108 14.15 27.30 -16.68
CA HIS A 108 14.59 27.99 -15.48
C HIS A 108 14.03 27.30 -14.23
N SER A 109 14.61 27.60 -13.07
CA SER A 109 14.26 26.98 -11.79
C SER A 109 13.81 28.01 -10.74
N VAL A 110 12.93 27.58 -9.84
CA VAL A 110 12.72 28.23 -8.54
C VAL A 110 13.54 27.44 -7.52
N THR A 111 14.58 28.07 -6.98
CA THR A 111 15.48 27.49 -5.97
C THR A 111 15.22 28.08 -4.60
N ILE A 112 15.03 27.21 -3.61
CA ILE A 112 14.87 27.55 -2.20
C ILE A 112 16.18 27.17 -1.52
N ASP A 113 16.88 28.18 -1.03
CA ASP A 113 18.20 28.07 -0.39
C ASP A 113 18.21 28.93 0.88
N SER A 114 17.48 28.46 1.90
CA SER A 114 17.34 29.15 3.18
C SER A 114 17.71 28.23 4.34
N SER A 115 18.88 28.45 4.94
CA SER A 115 19.32 27.72 6.14
C SER A 115 18.86 28.37 7.46
N ALA A 116 17.89 29.29 7.39
CA ALA A 116 17.36 29.98 8.57
C ALA A 116 16.15 29.23 9.13
N ASP A 117 16.03 29.19 10.46
CA ASP A 117 14.88 28.61 11.15
C ASP A 117 13.55 29.22 10.65
N GLY A 118 12.60 28.37 10.29
CA GLY A 118 11.26 28.74 9.82
C GLY A 118 10.91 28.28 8.41
N LYS A 119 9.61 28.11 8.18
CA LYS A 119 9.08 27.55 6.93
C LYS A 119 9.18 28.52 5.74
N VAL A 120 9.47 27.97 4.57
CA VAL A 120 9.25 28.64 3.27
C VAL A 120 7.96 28.11 2.67
N LYS A 121 6.93 28.96 2.57
CA LYS A 121 5.63 28.61 1.97
C LYS A 121 5.55 29.10 0.54
N LEU A 122 5.48 28.18 -0.43
CA LEU A 122 5.32 28.45 -1.86
C LEU A 122 3.85 28.25 -2.25
N VAL A 123 3.10 29.34 -2.36
CA VAL A 123 1.74 29.31 -2.85
C VAL A 123 1.76 29.31 -4.37
N LEU A 124 1.37 28.20 -4.99
CA LEU A 124 1.27 28.07 -6.44
C LEU A 124 -0.12 28.55 -6.91
N ASP A 125 -0.14 29.65 -7.63
CA ASP A 125 -1.36 30.28 -8.17
C ASP A 125 -1.26 30.41 -9.70
N ASN A 126 -1.68 29.35 -10.38
CA ASN A 126 -1.68 29.24 -11.84
C ASN A 126 -0.28 29.34 -12.45
N VAL A 127 0.65 28.55 -11.91
CA VAL A 127 2.01 28.44 -12.46
C VAL A 127 2.08 27.41 -13.58
N THR A 128 2.90 27.69 -14.59
CA THR A 128 3.32 26.72 -15.61
C THR A 128 4.84 26.73 -15.68
N MET A 129 5.48 25.67 -15.21
CA MET A 129 6.92 25.57 -15.13
C MET A 129 7.38 24.39 -15.99
N THR A 130 8.37 24.63 -16.85
CA THR A 130 9.01 23.57 -17.64
C THR A 130 10.50 23.78 -17.61
N SER A 131 11.28 22.70 -17.49
CA SER A 131 12.73 22.79 -17.57
C SER A 131 13.32 21.58 -18.29
N SER A 132 14.27 21.84 -19.18
CA SER A 132 15.11 20.83 -19.83
C SER A 132 16.53 20.79 -19.24
N VAL A 133 16.82 21.63 -18.25
CA VAL A 133 18.17 21.83 -17.70
C VAL A 133 18.34 21.29 -16.29
N ASN A 134 17.29 21.36 -15.46
CA ASN A 134 17.26 20.96 -14.05
C ASN A 134 15.80 20.86 -13.55
N SER A 135 15.56 20.49 -12.29
CA SER A 135 14.22 20.48 -11.70
C SER A 135 13.61 21.89 -11.69
N PRO A 136 12.35 22.07 -12.14
CA PRO A 136 11.72 23.38 -12.06
C PRO A 136 11.57 23.95 -10.64
N ILE A 137 11.41 23.09 -9.61
CA ILE A 137 11.40 23.49 -8.19
C ILE A 137 12.48 22.69 -7.47
N ILE A 138 13.41 23.39 -6.82
CA ILE A 138 14.56 22.81 -6.10
C ILE A 138 14.62 23.40 -4.69
N VAL A 139 14.63 22.56 -3.66
CA VAL A 139 15.02 22.96 -2.31
C VAL A 139 16.42 22.42 -2.05
N THR A 140 17.40 23.31 -1.91
CA THR A 140 18.78 22.94 -1.54
C THR A 140 19.03 23.08 -0.04
N ALA A 141 18.25 23.94 0.63
CA ALA A 141 18.25 24.11 2.07
C ALA A 141 16.93 24.78 2.52
N ALA A 142 16.29 24.23 3.54
CA ALA A 142 15.16 24.79 4.27
C ALA A 142 15.05 24.14 5.66
N ASP A 143 14.46 24.82 6.63
CA ASP A 143 13.93 24.14 7.82
C ASP A 143 12.75 23.24 7.42
N GLU A 144 11.85 23.77 6.59
CA GLU A 144 10.74 23.04 5.95
C GLU A 144 10.23 23.86 4.76
N VAL A 145 9.84 23.19 3.67
CA VAL A 145 9.12 23.81 2.56
C VAL A 145 7.68 23.33 2.51
N VAL A 146 6.74 24.27 2.40
CA VAL A 146 5.33 23.97 2.19
C VAL A 146 4.91 24.47 0.81
N ILE A 147 4.56 23.56 -0.10
CA ILE A 147 3.90 23.89 -1.36
C ILE A 147 2.39 23.95 -1.12
N ILE A 148 1.79 25.11 -1.37
CA ILE A 148 0.37 25.37 -1.17
C ILE A 148 -0.31 25.58 -2.52
N LEU A 149 -1.21 24.68 -2.89
CA LEU A 149 -2.01 24.78 -4.11
C LEU A 149 -3.16 25.75 -3.87
N ALA A 150 -3.06 26.97 -4.42
CA ALA A 150 -4.05 28.01 -4.20
C ALA A 150 -5.46 27.57 -4.67
N ASP A 151 -6.50 27.97 -3.94
CA ASP A 151 -7.88 27.59 -4.26
C ASP A 151 -8.26 27.92 -5.71
N GLY A 152 -8.71 26.89 -6.44
CA GLY A 152 -9.14 27.03 -7.84
C GLY A 152 -8.01 27.27 -8.84
N SER A 153 -6.74 27.19 -8.42
CA SER A 153 -5.60 27.25 -9.32
C SER A 153 -5.37 25.92 -10.03
N THR A 154 -4.74 25.98 -11.20
CA THR A 154 -4.19 24.81 -11.89
C THR A 154 -2.72 25.07 -12.16
N ASN A 155 -1.87 24.22 -11.61
CA ASN A 155 -0.42 24.38 -11.63
C ASN A 155 0.21 23.21 -12.38
N THR A 156 1.22 23.48 -13.21
CA THR A 156 1.93 22.42 -13.95
C THR A 156 3.43 22.55 -13.74
N VAL A 157 4.10 21.45 -13.40
CA VAL A 157 5.56 21.36 -13.24
C VAL A 157 6.06 20.23 -14.14
N THR A 158 6.86 20.55 -15.14
CA THR A 158 7.35 19.58 -16.12
C THR A 158 8.87 19.58 -16.20
N ASP A 159 9.47 18.44 -15.91
CA ASP A 159 10.90 18.19 -16.03
C ASP A 159 11.20 17.25 -17.21
N THR A 160 12.09 17.72 -18.06
CA THR A 160 12.60 16.99 -19.23
C THR A 160 14.12 16.83 -19.20
N SER A 161 14.75 17.29 -18.12
CA SER A 161 16.18 17.19 -17.90
C SER A 161 16.58 15.76 -17.52
N ALA A 162 17.81 15.37 -17.88
CA ALA A 162 18.31 14.01 -17.68
C ALA A 162 19.02 13.80 -16.34
N HIS A 163 19.06 14.82 -15.47
CA HIS A 163 19.67 14.78 -14.13
C HIS A 163 20.98 14.01 -14.00
N SER A 164 21.87 14.10 -15.00
CA SER A 164 23.04 13.22 -15.08
C SER A 164 24.07 13.42 -13.95
N ALA A 165 23.91 14.47 -13.12
CA ALA A 165 24.70 14.64 -11.90
C ALA A 165 24.30 13.64 -10.80
N ALA A 166 23.02 13.26 -10.71
CA ALA A 166 22.47 12.32 -9.74
C ALA A 166 23.10 10.92 -9.81
N GLU A 167 23.62 10.54 -10.98
CA GLU A 167 24.38 9.30 -11.21
C GLU A 167 25.68 9.22 -10.40
N SER A 168 26.19 10.35 -9.91
CA SER A 168 27.49 10.45 -9.24
C SER A 168 27.47 11.24 -7.94
N ASP A 169 26.37 11.95 -7.68
CA ASP A 169 26.15 12.79 -6.52
C ASP A 169 24.74 12.51 -6.00
N SER A 170 24.66 11.81 -4.86
CA SER A 170 23.38 11.43 -4.26
C SER A 170 22.54 12.64 -3.85
N ASP A 171 23.14 13.82 -3.69
CA ASP A 171 22.48 15.04 -3.24
C ASP A 171 22.08 15.94 -4.41
N ALA A 172 22.42 15.57 -5.65
CA ALA A 172 21.95 16.27 -6.82
C ALA A 172 20.43 16.07 -7.00
N PRO A 173 19.70 17.10 -7.50
CA PRO A 173 18.29 16.96 -7.83
C PRO A 173 18.05 15.79 -8.78
N ASN A 174 16.96 15.05 -8.55
CA ASN A 174 16.57 13.91 -9.37
C ASN A 174 15.04 13.76 -9.48
N ALA A 175 14.30 14.86 -9.36
CA ALA A 175 12.84 14.88 -9.45
C ALA A 175 12.34 16.18 -10.06
N ALA A 176 11.13 16.21 -10.62
CA ALA A 176 10.55 17.46 -11.14
C ALA A 176 10.29 18.50 -10.03
N ILE A 177 9.90 18.03 -8.84
CA ILE A 177 9.92 18.80 -7.60
C ILE A 177 10.87 18.07 -6.65
N PHE A 178 12.02 18.68 -6.35
CA PHE A 178 13.05 18.05 -5.53
C PHE A 178 13.31 18.85 -4.26
N SER A 179 13.43 18.15 -3.14
CA SER A 179 13.80 18.74 -1.85
C SER A 179 14.92 17.98 -1.16
N MET A 180 15.93 18.71 -0.67
CA MET A 180 16.94 18.18 0.26
C MET A 180 16.41 18.05 1.69
N ASP A 181 15.38 18.80 2.05
CA ASP A 181 14.81 18.85 3.40
C ASP A 181 13.32 18.50 3.38
N ASP A 182 12.66 18.53 4.54
CA ASP A 182 11.24 18.23 4.72
C ASP A 182 10.32 19.04 3.76
N LEU A 183 9.42 18.32 3.09
CA LEU A 183 8.48 18.86 2.11
C LEU A 183 7.03 18.52 2.46
N THR A 184 6.20 19.54 2.64
CA THR A 184 4.74 19.41 2.76
C THR A 184 4.02 19.95 1.51
N ILE A 185 3.00 19.25 1.04
CA ILE A 185 2.07 19.71 -0.01
C ILE A 185 0.66 19.80 0.57
N GLY A 186 -0.02 20.92 0.33
CA GLY A 186 -1.40 21.12 0.78
C GLY A 186 -2.17 22.14 -0.05
N GLY A 187 -3.39 22.48 0.38
CA GLY A 187 -4.29 23.39 -0.32
C GLY A 187 -5.32 22.66 -1.19
N ASN A 188 -6.19 23.42 -1.86
CA ASN A 188 -7.33 22.86 -2.63
C ASN A 188 -7.20 23.05 -4.15
N GLY A 189 -6.09 23.61 -4.61
CA GLY A 189 -5.79 23.73 -6.04
C GLY A 189 -5.35 22.40 -6.68
N ALA A 190 -5.15 22.44 -7.99
CA ALA A 190 -4.65 21.32 -8.76
C ALA A 190 -3.15 21.47 -9.07
N LEU A 191 -2.42 20.36 -9.06
CA LEU A 191 -1.02 20.26 -9.45
C LEU A 191 -0.83 19.06 -10.39
N THR A 192 -0.28 19.31 -11.58
CA THR A 192 0.20 18.27 -12.47
C THR A 192 1.73 18.28 -12.51
N VAL A 193 2.35 17.18 -12.15
CA VAL A 193 3.80 16.99 -12.18
C VAL A 193 4.15 15.96 -13.25
N THR A 194 5.14 16.25 -14.07
CA THR A 194 5.61 15.35 -15.12
C THR A 194 7.13 15.31 -15.13
N SER A 195 7.71 14.11 -15.04
CA SER A 195 9.13 13.87 -15.33
C SER A 195 9.23 12.89 -16.50
N THR A 196 10.09 13.17 -17.47
CA THR A 196 10.12 12.40 -18.74
C THR A 196 11.42 11.67 -19.01
N ALA A 197 12.49 11.97 -18.28
CA ALA A 197 13.76 11.28 -18.40
C ALA A 197 13.84 10.10 -17.42
N SER A 198 14.44 9.00 -17.86
CA SER A 198 14.67 7.81 -17.02
C SER A 198 15.44 8.18 -15.76
N GLY A 199 15.08 7.59 -14.61
CA GLY A 199 15.75 7.84 -13.33
C GLY A 199 15.36 9.17 -12.66
N VAL A 200 14.27 9.79 -13.11
CA VAL A 200 13.79 11.08 -12.59
C VAL A 200 12.39 10.92 -12.00
N ASP A 201 12.28 11.16 -10.69
CA ASP A 201 11.03 11.05 -9.97
C ASP A 201 10.06 12.18 -10.33
N GLY A 202 8.78 12.00 -10.03
CA GLY A 202 7.82 13.10 -10.05
C GLY A 202 8.12 14.12 -8.95
N ILE A 203 7.97 13.69 -7.70
CA ILE A 203 8.16 14.52 -6.50
C ILE A 203 9.05 13.74 -5.53
N ALA A 204 10.16 14.34 -5.09
CA ALA A 204 11.08 13.70 -4.14
C ALA A 204 11.50 14.63 -3.00
N SER A 205 11.59 14.08 -1.80
CA SER A 205 12.26 14.64 -0.63
C SER A 205 13.36 13.69 -0.15
N LYS A 206 14.53 14.23 0.22
CA LYS A 206 15.60 13.50 0.89
C LYS A 206 15.36 13.30 2.39
N ASP A 207 14.39 14.00 2.96
CA ASP A 207 13.87 13.78 4.31
C ASP A 207 12.41 13.30 4.19
N GLY A 208 11.49 13.87 4.99
CA GLY A 208 10.08 13.55 4.96
C GLY A 208 9.34 14.23 3.82
N LEU A 209 8.28 13.58 3.33
CA LEU A 209 7.30 14.15 2.41
C LEU A 209 5.88 13.93 2.95
N VAL A 210 5.10 14.99 3.09
CA VAL A 210 3.72 14.92 3.56
C VAL A 210 2.75 15.55 2.56
N ILE A 211 1.65 14.87 2.27
CA ILE A 211 0.55 15.38 1.47
C ILE A 211 -0.68 15.55 2.37
N LEU A 212 -0.99 16.79 2.71
CA LEU A 212 -2.16 17.15 3.51
C LEU A 212 -3.45 17.17 2.68
N ALA A 213 -3.38 17.72 1.46
CA ALA A 213 -4.50 17.90 0.55
C ALA A 213 -4.04 18.29 -0.87
N GLY A 214 -4.98 18.32 -1.82
CA GLY A 214 -4.76 18.78 -3.20
C GLY A 214 -5.43 17.90 -4.23
N ASP A 215 -5.52 18.36 -5.47
CA ASP A 215 -5.78 17.53 -6.65
C ASP A 215 -4.45 17.34 -7.39
N ILE A 216 -3.77 16.22 -7.14
CA ILE A 216 -2.38 16.01 -7.56
C ILE A 216 -2.34 14.89 -8.60
N THR A 217 -1.77 15.18 -9.76
CA THR A 217 -1.51 14.19 -10.82
C THR A 217 -0.01 14.13 -11.08
N VAL A 218 0.57 12.93 -11.06
CA VAL A 218 1.98 12.68 -11.34
C VAL A 218 2.11 11.69 -12.50
N ASP A 219 2.92 12.01 -13.51
CA ASP A 219 3.36 11.09 -14.58
C ASP A 219 4.90 11.11 -14.59
N ALA A 220 5.51 10.08 -14.00
CA ALA A 220 6.94 10.00 -13.75
C ALA A 220 7.61 8.89 -14.56
N ALA A 221 8.83 9.16 -15.01
CA ALA A 221 9.65 8.21 -15.75
C ALA A 221 10.54 7.32 -14.83
N ASP A 222 10.41 7.48 -13.51
CA ASP A 222 10.99 6.63 -12.47
C ASP A 222 9.93 6.44 -11.36
N ASP A 223 10.22 6.80 -10.11
CA ASP A 223 9.25 6.76 -9.02
C ASP A 223 8.27 7.95 -9.09
N GLY A 224 7.02 7.72 -8.66
CA GLY A 224 5.99 8.75 -8.64
C GLY A 224 6.24 9.81 -7.57
N ILE A 225 6.05 9.43 -6.31
CA ILE A 225 6.22 10.30 -5.14
C ILE A 225 7.10 9.57 -4.13
N ARG A 226 8.20 10.20 -3.75
CA ARG A 226 9.19 9.62 -2.83
C ARG A 226 9.51 10.56 -1.67
N GLY A 227 9.34 10.06 -0.45
CA GLY A 227 9.91 10.69 0.74
C GLY A 227 10.91 9.73 1.34
N LYS A 228 12.21 10.06 1.30
CA LYS A 228 13.27 9.13 1.70
C LYS A 228 13.05 8.65 3.13
N ASP A 229 12.85 9.55 4.09
CA ASP A 229 12.59 9.18 5.49
C ASP A 229 11.16 8.68 5.66
N TYR A 230 10.19 9.34 5.04
CA TYR A 230 8.82 8.88 5.03
C TYR A 230 8.00 9.59 3.98
N LEU A 231 6.95 8.91 3.52
CA LEU A 231 5.88 9.48 2.72
C LEU A 231 4.55 9.31 3.44
N ILE A 232 3.91 10.42 3.80
CA ILE A 232 2.61 10.42 4.48
C ILE A 232 1.55 11.07 3.59
N VAL A 233 0.43 10.38 3.39
CA VAL A 233 -0.77 10.88 2.72
C VAL A 233 -1.90 11.00 3.73
N GLU A 234 -2.25 12.23 4.10
CA GLU A 234 -3.37 12.53 5.00
C GLU A 234 -4.67 12.89 4.24
N GLY A 235 -4.54 13.36 3.00
CA GLY A 235 -5.69 13.83 2.24
C GLY A 235 -5.40 14.11 0.78
N GLY A 236 -6.42 14.63 0.08
CA GLY A 236 -6.36 14.96 -1.35
C GLY A 236 -6.90 13.88 -2.28
N THR A 237 -6.96 14.22 -3.56
CA THR A 237 -7.18 13.29 -4.68
C THR A 237 -5.87 13.20 -5.43
N ILE A 238 -5.26 12.02 -5.45
CA ILE A 238 -3.92 11.79 -5.97
C ILE A 238 -4.00 10.72 -7.05
N SER A 239 -3.47 11.02 -8.24
CA SER A 239 -3.31 10.07 -9.33
C SER A 239 -1.83 9.98 -9.67
N VAL A 240 -1.25 8.79 -9.54
CA VAL A 240 0.17 8.55 -9.84
C VAL A 240 0.27 7.56 -10.97
N LYS A 241 1.05 7.93 -11.97
CA LYS A 241 1.57 7.03 -12.98
C LYS A 241 3.10 7.08 -12.92
N SER A 242 3.74 5.93 -12.79
CA SER A 242 5.18 5.81 -12.63
C SER A 242 5.72 4.69 -13.51
N ALA A 243 6.99 4.79 -13.90
CA ALA A 243 7.67 3.70 -14.59
C ALA A 243 8.22 2.66 -13.60
N GLN A 244 8.47 3.08 -12.36
CA GLN A 244 8.81 2.24 -11.21
C GLN A 244 7.69 2.38 -10.17
N ASP A 245 8.00 2.75 -8.94
CA ASP A 245 7.08 2.71 -7.81
C ASP A 245 6.13 3.90 -7.80
N GLY A 246 4.90 3.68 -7.36
CA GLY A 246 3.92 4.76 -7.21
C GLY A 246 4.25 5.66 -6.03
N LEU A 247 4.22 5.08 -4.82
CA LEU A 247 4.56 5.74 -3.56
C LEU A 247 5.77 5.04 -2.95
N LYS A 248 6.78 5.80 -2.51
CA LYS A 248 8.02 5.22 -2.03
C LYS A 248 8.62 5.89 -0.80
N SER A 249 9.21 5.07 0.07
CA SER A 249 10.21 5.47 1.05
C SER A 249 11.43 4.57 0.95
N THR A 250 12.64 5.12 1.13
CA THR A 250 13.90 4.44 0.77
C THR A 250 14.97 4.53 1.85
N ASN A 251 14.62 4.86 3.09
CA ASN A 251 15.60 4.91 4.18
C ASN A 251 15.66 3.54 4.86
N GLU A 252 16.82 2.89 4.78
CA GLU A 252 17.13 1.62 5.44
C GLU A 252 18.11 1.79 6.62
N ASP A 253 18.61 3.01 6.84
CA ASP A 253 19.71 3.27 7.80
C ASP A 253 19.21 3.39 9.25
N ASP A 254 17.92 3.65 9.44
CA ASP A 254 17.27 3.90 10.74
C ASP A 254 15.86 3.30 10.72
N ASP A 255 15.56 2.46 11.72
CA ASP A 255 14.32 1.67 11.81
C ASP A 255 13.09 2.50 12.23
N THR A 256 13.28 3.78 12.54
CA THR A 256 12.18 4.72 12.82
C THR A 256 11.74 5.51 11.58
N VAL A 257 12.42 5.33 10.44
CA VAL A 257 12.10 5.94 9.14
C VAL A 257 12.06 4.85 8.07
N GLY A 258 11.93 5.23 6.80
CA GLY A 258 11.74 4.29 5.70
C GLY A 258 10.28 3.87 5.50
N TYR A 259 9.32 4.67 5.97
CA TYR A 259 7.91 4.26 6.00
C TYR A 259 7.01 5.02 5.01
N VAL A 260 5.98 4.33 4.52
CA VAL A 260 4.87 4.91 3.75
C VAL A 260 3.60 4.81 4.59
N TYR A 261 2.88 5.91 4.75
CA TYR A 261 1.65 5.93 5.55
C TYR A 261 0.49 6.65 4.85
N VAL A 262 -0.55 5.89 4.52
CA VAL A 262 -1.83 6.41 4.01
C VAL A 262 -2.86 6.46 5.14
N SER A 263 -3.15 7.65 5.63
CA SER A 263 -4.17 7.89 6.67
C SER A 263 -5.47 8.48 6.12
N GLY A 264 -5.45 9.00 4.90
CA GLY A 264 -6.62 9.58 4.24
C GLY A 264 -6.43 9.79 2.74
N GLY A 265 -7.35 10.56 2.14
CA GLY A 265 -7.33 10.87 0.71
C GLY A 265 -7.92 9.78 -0.19
N THR A 266 -7.84 10.02 -1.50
CA THR A 266 -8.16 9.07 -2.57
C THR A 266 -6.95 8.99 -3.49
N VAL A 267 -6.26 7.85 -3.49
CA VAL A 267 -5.00 7.63 -4.21
C VAL A 267 -5.23 6.54 -5.26
N THR A 268 -4.96 6.85 -6.53
CA THR A 268 -4.99 5.89 -7.65
C THR A 268 -3.59 5.75 -8.24
N ILE A 269 -3.12 4.53 -8.42
CA ILE A 269 -1.74 4.24 -8.87
C ILE A 269 -1.75 3.32 -10.10
N ASP A 270 -0.93 3.65 -11.08
CA ASP A 270 -0.52 2.81 -12.23
C ASP A 270 1.01 2.80 -12.24
N ALA A 271 1.60 1.78 -11.63
CA ALA A 271 3.03 1.65 -11.43
C ALA A 271 3.62 0.58 -12.36
N GLY A 272 4.89 0.73 -12.70
CA GLY A 272 5.64 -0.26 -13.48
C GLY A 272 6.32 -1.33 -12.61
N ASP A 273 6.69 -0.95 -11.38
CA ASP A 273 7.18 -1.84 -10.33
C ASP A 273 6.14 -1.88 -9.20
N ASP A 274 6.35 -1.27 -8.04
CA ASP A 274 5.38 -1.43 -6.95
C ASP A 274 4.31 -0.36 -6.90
N GLY A 275 3.10 -0.74 -6.48
CA GLY A 275 2.06 0.24 -6.20
C GLY A 275 2.49 1.19 -5.08
N ALA A 276 2.89 0.62 -3.94
CA ALA A 276 3.56 1.35 -2.88
C ALA A 276 4.65 0.47 -2.23
N HIS A 277 5.84 1.05 -2.06
CA HIS A 277 7.02 0.38 -1.52
C HIS A 277 7.57 1.15 -0.33
N ALA A 278 7.77 0.47 0.80
CA ALA A 278 8.47 1.00 1.95
C ALA A 278 9.56 0.03 2.38
N GLU A 279 10.81 0.51 2.48
CA GLU A 279 11.91 -0.31 3.02
C GLU A 279 11.62 -0.78 4.46
N GLY A 280 10.90 0.04 5.23
CA GLY A 280 10.41 -0.27 6.57
C GLY A 280 8.91 -0.56 6.57
N ASP A 281 8.13 0.34 7.18
CA ASP A 281 6.71 0.10 7.41
C ASP A 281 5.83 0.70 6.31
N LEU A 282 4.84 -0.08 5.85
CA LEU A 282 3.76 0.39 5.00
C LEU A 282 2.44 0.32 5.77
N LEU A 283 1.86 1.48 6.07
CA LEU A 283 0.65 1.61 6.87
C LEU A 283 -0.53 2.18 6.06
N VAL A 284 -1.70 1.58 6.24
CA VAL A 284 -2.99 2.11 5.75
C VAL A 284 -4.00 2.13 6.89
N SER A 285 -4.37 3.31 7.38
CA SER A 285 -5.36 3.48 8.46
C SER A 285 -6.66 4.11 7.98
N GLY A 286 -6.68 4.69 6.78
CA GLY A 286 -7.83 5.36 6.20
C GLY A 286 -7.67 5.62 4.70
N GLY A 287 -8.55 6.44 4.14
CA GLY A 287 -8.54 6.77 2.71
C GLY A 287 -9.03 5.66 1.78
N ASN A 288 -8.88 5.89 0.48
CA ASN A 288 -9.07 4.90 -0.58
C ASN A 288 -7.77 4.79 -1.38
N LEU A 289 -7.08 3.66 -1.29
CA LEU A 289 -5.88 3.33 -2.04
C LEU A 289 -6.23 2.31 -3.12
N THR A 290 -6.10 2.70 -4.38
CA THR A 290 -6.40 1.87 -5.54
C THR A 290 -5.16 1.73 -6.41
N ILE A 291 -4.58 0.53 -6.47
CA ILE A 291 -3.49 0.17 -7.37
C ILE A 291 -4.10 -0.56 -8.55
N THR A 292 -4.11 0.10 -9.70
CA THR A 292 -4.74 -0.40 -10.93
C THR A 292 -3.82 -1.31 -11.74
N ASN A 293 -2.51 -1.17 -11.57
CA ASN A 293 -1.47 -1.99 -12.17
C ASN A 293 -0.16 -1.83 -11.37
N SER A 294 0.55 -2.93 -11.19
CA SER A 294 1.90 -2.98 -10.63
C SER A 294 2.56 -4.36 -10.87
N TYR A 295 3.86 -4.48 -10.64
CA TYR A 295 4.54 -5.74 -10.40
C TYR A 295 4.07 -6.32 -9.08
N GLU A 296 4.41 -5.72 -7.94
CA GLU A 296 3.80 -6.01 -6.64
C GLU A 296 2.85 -4.90 -6.18
N GLY A 297 1.83 -5.22 -5.40
CA GLY A 297 0.86 -4.23 -4.96
C GLY A 297 1.41 -3.32 -3.86
N LEU A 298 1.48 -3.88 -2.64
CA LEU A 298 2.06 -3.23 -1.47
C LEU A 298 3.27 -4.04 -1.01
N GLU A 299 4.44 -3.43 -0.89
CA GLU A 299 5.66 -4.05 -0.37
C GLU A 299 6.17 -3.30 0.86
N GLY A 300 6.61 -4.06 1.87
CA GLY A 300 7.48 -3.55 2.94
C GLY A 300 7.80 -4.58 4.03
N ALA A 301 8.71 -4.22 4.93
CA ALA A 301 9.09 -5.05 6.08
C ALA A 301 7.89 -5.36 6.99
N ASN A 302 7.09 -4.34 7.30
CA ASN A 302 5.79 -4.54 7.92
C ASN A 302 4.69 -3.88 7.09
N ILE A 303 3.64 -4.63 6.78
CA ILE A 303 2.42 -4.09 6.16
C ILE A 303 1.30 -4.07 7.20
N VAL A 304 0.74 -2.89 7.48
CA VAL A 304 -0.33 -2.73 8.47
C VAL A 304 -1.57 -2.09 7.85
N ILE A 305 -2.67 -2.83 7.81
CA ILE A 305 -3.96 -2.34 7.34
C ILE A 305 -4.94 -2.26 8.53
N ALA A 306 -5.14 -1.04 9.02
CA ALA A 306 -6.01 -0.73 10.15
C ALA A 306 -7.36 -0.14 9.74
N GLY A 307 -7.50 0.33 8.50
CA GLY A 307 -8.72 0.95 7.99
C GLY A 307 -8.64 1.26 6.50
N GLY A 308 -9.55 2.10 6.03
CA GLY A 308 -9.61 2.50 4.62
C GLY A 308 -10.14 1.43 3.67
N VAL A 309 -10.06 1.73 2.38
CA VAL A 309 -10.30 0.81 1.26
C VAL A 309 -8.98 0.62 0.54
N VAL A 310 -8.60 -0.64 0.30
CA VAL A 310 -7.39 -1.05 -0.42
C VAL A 310 -7.82 -1.97 -1.56
N ASP A 311 -7.63 -1.54 -2.80
CA ASP A 311 -7.95 -2.32 -4.00
C ASP A 311 -6.68 -2.45 -4.86
N VAL A 312 -6.21 -3.68 -5.05
CA VAL A 312 -4.90 -3.97 -5.65
C VAL A 312 -5.07 -4.90 -6.85
N THR A 313 -4.51 -4.48 -7.99
CA THR A 313 -4.26 -5.36 -9.13
C THR A 313 -2.76 -5.37 -9.44
N SER A 314 -2.16 -6.56 -9.36
CA SER A 314 -0.71 -6.76 -9.51
C SER A 314 -0.41 -7.97 -10.42
N SER A 315 0.78 -7.94 -11.03
CA SER A 315 1.23 -8.98 -11.96
C SER A 315 2.11 -10.05 -11.32
N ASP A 316 2.63 -9.78 -10.13
CA ASP A 316 3.18 -10.72 -9.16
C ASP A 316 2.33 -10.64 -7.88
N ASP A 317 2.91 -10.23 -6.75
CA ASP A 317 2.27 -10.35 -5.45
C ASP A 317 1.30 -9.19 -5.15
N GLY A 318 0.21 -9.49 -4.45
CA GLY A 318 -0.77 -8.49 -4.06
C GLY A 318 -0.30 -7.65 -2.89
N LEU A 319 -0.03 -8.32 -1.77
CA LEU A 319 0.60 -7.76 -0.59
C LEU A 319 1.85 -8.60 -0.30
N ASN A 320 3.02 -7.98 -0.21
CA ASN A 320 4.29 -8.67 0.02
C ASN A 320 4.97 -8.10 1.28
N ALA A 321 4.86 -8.84 2.39
CA ALA A 321 5.56 -8.49 3.62
C ALA A 321 6.89 -9.25 3.72
N THR A 322 8.01 -8.55 3.54
CA THR A 322 9.36 -9.15 3.47
C THR A 322 10.41 -8.20 4.03
N GLN A 323 11.41 -8.70 4.75
CA GLN A 323 12.53 -7.87 5.23
C GLN A 323 13.49 -7.45 4.08
N GLY A 324 13.13 -7.73 2.83
CA GLY A 324 14.01 -7.63 1.67
C GLY A 324 15.22 -8.57 1.78
N THR A 325 16.22 -8.37 0.92
CA THR A 325 17.51 -9.06 1.05
C THR A 325 18.45 -8.34 2.03
N SER A 326 17.94 -7.92 3.18
CA SER A 326 18.74 -7.38 4.27
C SER A 326 19.53 -8.52 4.94
N ASN A 327 20.76 -8.72 4.49
CA ASN A 327 21.70 -9.62 5.15
C ASN A 327 22.13 -9.03 6.51
N ASP A 328 21.30 -9.13 7.55
CA ASP A 328 21.75 -8.96 8.93
C ASP A 328 22.54 -10.20 9.40
N SER A 329 23.72 -10.36 8.80
CA SER A 329 24.84 -11.02 9.47
C SER A 329 26.15 -10.39 9.00
N ALA A 330 26.76 -9.63 9.90
CA ALA A 330 28.03 -8.95 9.72
C ALA A 330 29.10 -9.77 8.96
N GLN A 331 29.39 -9.40 7.71
CA GLN A 331 30.68 -9.63 7.03
C GLN A 331 30.89 -8.52 5.97
N PRO A 332 32.13 -8.00 5.77
CA PRO A 332 32.35 -6.61 5.39
C PRO A 332 32.20 -6.34 3.89
N ALA A 333 31.82 -5.10 3.61
CA ALA A 333 31.55 -4.50 2.31
C ALA A 333 32.59 -4.75 1.21
N ASP A 334 32.10 -5.19 0.05
CA ASP A 334 32.68 -4.83 -1.25
C ASP A 334 31.65 -4.77 -2.40
N GLN A 335 31.43 -3.53 -2.87
CA GLN A 335 31.14 -3.09 -4.24
C GLN A 335 29.81 -3.46 -4.93
N ALA A 336 28.92 -2.46 -4.91
CA ALA A 336 28.44 -1.70 -6.07
C ALA A 336 27.99 -2.43 -7.35
N GLY A 337 26.68 -2.29 -7.61
CA GLY A 337 26.12 -1.97 -8.92
C GLY A 337 25.51 -3.14 -9.67
N ASP A 338 24.20 -3.08 -9.91
CA ASP A 338 23.66 -3.62 -11.15
C ASP A 338 22.53 -2.73 -11.69
N THR A 339 22.85 -2.07 -12.80
CA THR A 339 21.92 -1.37 -13.69
C THR A 339 21.88 -2.14 -15.01
N GLY A 340 20.74 -2.74 -15.34
CA GLY A 340 20.26 -2.83 -16.72
C GLY A 340 20.71 -4.02 -17.62
N PRO A 341 20.16 -4.10 -18.85
CA PRO A 341 19.29 -5.22 -19.22
C PRO A 341 19.84 -6.21 -20.26
N ALA A 342 19.05 -7.27 -20.48
CA ALA A 342 19.23 -8.40 -21.39
C ALA A 342 19.94 -8.12 -22.74
N GLN A 343 20.96 -8.93 -23.05
CA GLN A 343 21.30 -9.26 -24.43
C GLN A 343 21.89 -10.67 -24.57
N GLY A 344 21.35 -11.43 -25.54
CA GLY A 344 21.69 -12.83 -25.79
C GLY A 344 23.15 -13.09 -26.15
N GLY A 345 23.65 -14.22 -25.67
CA GLY A 345 24.95 -14.79 -25.99
C GLY A 345 24.88 -16.32 -26.02
N ALA A 346 25.48 -16.91 -27.03
CA ALA A 346 25.30 -18.29 -27.47
C ALA A 346 25.79 -19.37 -26.47
N MET A 347 25.08 -20.51 -26.45
CA MET A 347 25.57 -21.77 -25.89
C MET A 347 26.80 -22.30 -26.66
N PRO A 348 27.85 -22.78 -25.96
CA PRO A 348 28.73 -23.79 -26.50
C PRO A 348 28.39 -25.18 -25.95
N GLN A 349 28.26 -26.09 -26.90
CA GLN A 349 27.93 -27.50 -26.78
C GLN A 349 29.14 -28.35 -26.33
N GLY A 350 28.92 -29.24 -25.36
CA GLY A 350 29.49 -30.59 -25.32
C GLY A 350 30.91 -30.78 -24.76
N GLY A 351 31.00 -31.41 -23.58
CA GLY A 351 32.17 -32.13 -23.08
C GLY A 351 31.74 -33.27 -22.12
N PRO A 352 32.37 -34.45 -22.14
CA PRO A 352 31.82 -35.68 -21.57
C PRO A 352 31.94 -35.74 -20.04
N MET A 353 30.89 -36.27 -19.39
CA MET A 353 30.88 -36.61 -17.97
C MET A 353 31.90 -37.73 -17.67
N ALA A 354 32.72 -37.51 -16.65
CA ALA A 354 33.57 -38.54 -16.05
C ALA A 354 33.11 -38.81 -14.62
N ASP A 355 33.00 -40.11 -14.35
CA ASP A 355 32.47 -40.81 -13.18
C ASP A 355 33.26 -40.57 -11.89
N GLY A 356 32.54 -40.53 -10.76
CA GLY A 356 33.04 -40.96 -9.47
C GLY A 356 33.54 -39.89 -8.51
N GLN A 357 32.65 -39.41 -7.63
CA GLN A 357 32.85 -39.48 -6.17
C GLN A 357 31.60 -39.00 -5.44
N ALA A 358 30.85 -39.97 -4.90
CA ALA A 358 29.82 -39.73 -3.91
C ALA A 358 30.47 -39.20 -2.63
N GLN A 359 30.18 -37.95 -2.30
CA GLN A 359 30.32 -37.40 -0.95
C GLN A 359 28.93 -36.96 -0.52
N GLY A 360 28.37 -37.69 0.45
CA GLY A 360 27.01 -37.48 0.93
C GLY A 360 26.85 -36.07 1.48
N GLY A 361 26.15 -35.23 0.71
CA GLY A 361 25.51 -34.03 1.23
C GLY A 361 24.23 -34.48 1.93
N THR A 362 24.20 -34.28 3.24
CA THR A 362 22.96 -34.27 4.02
C THR A 362 21.99 -33.31 3.32
N ALA A 363 20.87 -33.83 2.85
CA ALA A 363 19.76 -33.02 2.36
C ALA A 363 19.15 -32.29 3.56
N GLY A 364 19.68 -31.11 3.87
CA GLY A 364 19.07 -30.18 4.81
C GLY A 364 17.74 -29.72 4.23
N GLY A 365 16.68 -29.98 4.98
CA GLY A 365 15.35 -29.45 4.77
C GLY A 365 15.31 -27.99 5.16
N MET A 366 15.03 -27.16 4.17
CA MET A 366 14.62 -25.79 4.38
C MET A 366 13.13 -25.83 4.74
N GLY A 367 12.84 -25.78 6.04
CA GLY A 367 11.61 -25.12 6.47
C GLY A 367 11.85 -23.63 6.34
N GLU A 368 10.90 -22.90 5.75
CA GLU A 368 10.90 -21.43 5.76
C GLU A 368 10.93 -21.00 7.23
N SER A 369 12.01 -20.34 7.64
CA SER A 369 12.08 -19.66 8.92
C SER A 369 11.59 -18.24 8.71
N SER A 370 10.68 -17.76 9.56
CA SER A 370 10.25 -16.36 9.55
C SER A 370 11.47 -15.44 9.53
N ASP A 371 11.49 -14.52 8.57
CA ASP A 371 12.51 -13.46 8.44
C ASP A 371 12.30 -12.31 9.44
N GLY A 372 11.11 -12.25 10.04
CA GLY A 372 10.70 -11.23 11.00
C GLY A 372 9.67 -10.24 10.44
N SER A 373 9.35 -10.32 9.14
CA SER A 373 8.34 -9.48 8.52
C SER A 373 6.94 -9.76 9.07
N GLN A 374 6.06 -8.77 8.99
CA GLN A 374 4.69 -8.91 9.49
C GLN A 374 3.67 -8.29 8.55
N LEU A 375 2.55 -8.99 8.36
CA LEU A 375 1.35 -8.41 7.75
C LEU A 375 0.21 -8.41 8.76
N ILE A 376 -0.28 -7.23 9.12
CA ILE A 376 -1.22 -7.02 10.23
C ILE A 376 -2.50 -6.39 9.70
N ILE A 377 -3.62 -7.11 9.79
CA ILE A 377 -4.96 -6.64 9.39
C ILE A 377 -5.82 -6.48 10.64
N THR A 378 -6.08 -5.24 11.04
CA THR A 378 -6.99 -4.92 12.16
C THR A 378 -8.32 -4.31 11.68
N GLY A 379 -8.37 -3.85 10.44
CA GLY A 379 -9.55 -3.23 9.84
C GLY A 379 -9.46 -3.15 8.31
N GLY A 380 -10.28 -2.27 7.72
CA GLY A 380 -10.28 -1.99 6.28
C GLY A 380 -11.12 -2.95 5.43
N GLU A 381 -11.31 -2.54 4.17
CA GLU A 381 -11.87 -3.34 3.07
C GLU A 381 -10.76 -3.55 2.04
N ILE A 382 -10.25 -4.79 1.95
CA ILE A 382 -9.11 -5.16 1.14
C ILE A 382 -9.60 -6.07 0.02
N THR A 383 -9.33 -5.68 -1.23
CA THR A 383 -9.50 -6.53 -2.41
C THR A 383 -8.15 -6.67 -3.11
N VAL A 384 -7.73 -7.90 -3.35
CA VAL A 384 -6.49 -8.21 -4.07
C VAL A 384 -6.83 -9.03 -5.30
N ASN A 385 -6.27 -8.65 -6.44
CA ASN A 385 -6.32 -9.37 -7.70
C ASN A 385 -4.91 -9.55 -8.26
N ALA A 386 -4.24 -10.61 -7.82
CA ALA A 386 -2.83 -10.88 -8.09
C ALA A 386 -2.66 -12.01 -9.10
N GLU A 387 -1.67 -11.90 -9.99
CA GLU A 387 -1.24 -13.00 -10.87
C GLU A 387 -0.12 -13.86 -10.28
N GLY A 388 0.61 -13.35 -9.28
CA GLY A 388 1.45 -14.05 -8.32
C GLY A 388 0.68 -14.37 -7.03
N ASP A 389 1.33 -14.33 -5.87
CA ASP A 389 0.71 -14.61 -4.59
C ASP A 389 -0.25 -13.51 -4.16
N GLY A 390 -1.40 -13.91 -3.62
CA GLY A 390 -2.41 -12.93 -3.20
C GLY A 390 -1.95 -12.13 -1.99
N ILE A 391 -1.74 -12.83 -0.88
CA ILE A 391 -1.08 -12.31 0.31
C ILE A 391 0.18 -13.13 0.48
N ASP A 392 1.33 -12.51 0.32
CA ASP A 392 2.65 -13.08 0.56
C ASP A 392 3.26 -12.48 1.83
N SER A 393 3.85 -13.33 2.67
CA SER A 393 4.67 -12.92 3.78
C SER A 393 5.70 -13.99 4.14
N ASN A 394 6.97 -13.58 4.11
CA ASN A 394 8.07 -14.38 4.64
C ASN A 394 8.02 -14.53 6.17
N GLY A 395 7.13 -13.80 6.85
CA GLY A 395 6.89 -13.88 8.28
C GLY A 395 5.45 -14.21 8.66
N THR A 396 4.91 -13.46 9.62
CA THR A 396 3.61 -13.74 10.23
C THR A 396 2.53 -12.81 9.70
N VAL A 397 1.41 -13.40 9.27
CA VAL A 397 0.18 -12.68 9.00
C VAL A 397 -0.76 -12.78 10.19
N THR A 398 -1.29 -11.64 10.65
CA THR A 398 -2.32 -11.60 11.70
C THR A 398 -3.56 -10.86 11.22
N MET A 399 -4.74 -11.42 11.49
CA MET A 399 -6.02 -10.77 11.21
C MET A 399 -6.94 -10.78 12.42
N SER A 400 -7.34 -9.59 12.88
CA SER A 400 -8.25 -9.42 14.02
C SER A 400 -9.55 -8.70 13.66
N GLY A 401 -9.62 -8.10 12.46
CA GLY A 401 -10.77 -7.38 11.96
C GLY A 401 -10.70 -7.17 10.45
N GLY A 402 -11.55 -6.30 9.91
CA GLY A 402 -11.58 -5.98 8.48
C GLY A 402 -12.17 -7.08 7.60
N THR A 403 -12.13 -6.83 6.29
CA THR A 403 -12.51 -7.78 5.23
C THR A 403 -11.37 -7.86 4.23
N ALA A 404 -10.92 -9.08 3.92
CA ALA A 404 -9.93 -9.37 2.87
C ALA A 404 -10.52 -10.36 1.86
N ILE A 405 -10.67 -9.91 0.62
CA ILE A 405 -11.08 -10.72 -0.52
C ILE A 405 -9.89 -10.84 -1.46
N VAL A 406 -9.39 -12.06 -1.65
CA VAL A 406 -8.19 -12.32 -2.44
C VAL A 406 -8.55 -13.18 -3.65
N HIS A 407 -8.39 -12.58 -4.82
CA HIS A 407 -8.47 -13.21 -6.12
C HIS A 407 -7.05 -13.59 -6.56
N GLY A 408 -6.57 -14.69 -5.99
CA GLY A 408 -5.23 -15.21 -6.22
C GLY A 408 -5.03 -15.81 -7.62
N PRO A 409 -3.87 -16.44 -7.83
CA PRO A 409 -3.39 -16.83 -9.14
C PRO A 409 -4.14 -18.06 -9.67
N THR A 410 -4.25 -18.14 -10.99
CA THR A 410 -4.78 -19.32 -11.69
C THR A 410 -3.70 -20.38 -11.92
N LYS A 411 -2.42 -20.00 -11.85
CA LYS A 411 -1.26 -20.85 -12.10
C LYS A 411 -0.81 -21.53 -10.81
N SER A 412 -0.24 -22.72 -10.94
CA SER A 412 0.45 -23.39 -9.84
C SER A 412 1.87 -22.85 -9.69
N GLY A 413 2.41 -22.88 -8.48
CA GLY A 413 3.68 -22.23 -8.15
C GLY A 413 3.51 -21.08 -7.16
N ASN A 414 2.32 -20.48 -7.16
CA ASN A 414 1.85 -19.44 -6.26
C ASN A 414 0.45 -19.85 -5.71
N GLY A 415 0.03 -19.20 -4.63
CA GLY A 415 -1.19 -19.39 -3.86
C GLY A 415 -2.00 -18.10 -3.69
N ALA A 416 -3.24 -18.24 -3.23
CA ALA A 416 -3.99 -17.06 -2.79
C ALA A 416 -3.44 -16.50 -1.46
N LEU A 417 -2.75 -17.36 -0.71
CA LEU A 417 -2.02 -17.06 0.51
C LEU A 417 -0.69 -17.80 0.38
N ASP A 418 0.42 -17.12 0.64
CA ASP A 418 1.71 -17.72 0.94
C ASP A 418 2.28 -17.04 2.20
N THR A 419 2.45 -17.81 3.27
CA THR A 419 2.81 -17.22 4.57
C THR A 419 3.51 -18.27 5.42
N THR A 420 4.49 -17.88 6.23
CA THR A 420 5.04 -18.81 7.26
C THR A 420 3.96 -19.18 8.29
N SER A 421 3.16 -18.21 8.72
CA SER A 421 2.02 -18.43 9.62
C SER A 421 0.93 -17.39 9.39
N PHE A 422 -0.33 -17.79 9.54
CA PHE A 422 -1.47 -16.87 9.45
C PHE A 422 -2.44 -17.12 10.61
N ASP A 423 -2.43 -16.23 11.60
CA ASP A 423 -3.31 -16.28 12.76
C ASP A 423 -4.52 -15.37 12.61
N ILE A 424 -5.73 -15.94 12.74
CA ILE A 424 -6.99 -15.20 12.62
C ILE A 424 -7.78 -15.26 13.93
N SER A 425 -8.17 -14.08 14.41
CA SER A 425 -9.00 -13.92 15.61
C SER A 425 -10.32 -13.16 15.37
N GLY A 426 -10.47 -12.54 14.20
CA GLY A 426 -11.68 -11.82 13.79
C GLY A 426 -11.61 -11.38 12.33
N GLY A 427 -12.69 -10.76 11.84
CA GLY A 427 -12.79 -10.27 10.46
C GLY A 427 -13.32 -11.31 9.46
N THR A 428 -13.26 -10.97 8.17
CA THR A 428 -13.66 -11.84 7.06
C THR A 428 -12.50 -12.04 6.10
N LEU A 429 -12.08 -13.29 5.89
CA LEU A 429 -11.14 -13.69 4.85
C LEU A 429 -11.84 -14.58 3.83
N ILE A 430 -11.74 -14.23 2.55
CA ILE A 430 -12.10 -15.10 1.43
C ILE A 430 -10.97 -15.07 0.42
N ALA A 431 -10.19 -16.14 0.33
CA ALA A 431 -9.04 -16.24 -0.58
C ALA A 431 -9.22 -17.40 -1.54
N ALA A 432 -9.34 -17.09 -2.84
CA ALA A 432 -9.55 -18.07 -3.90
C ALA A 432 -8.36 -18.09 -4.85
N GLY A 433 -7.85 -19.28 -5.17
CA GLY A 433 -6.69 -19.43 -6.04
C GLY A 433 -6.48 -20.86 -6.53
N SER A 434 -5.31 -21.11 -7.11
CA SER A 434 -4.91 -22.42 -7.60
C SER A 434 -4.80 -23.46 -6.46
N THR A 435 -4.83 -24.75 -6.80
CA THR A 435 -4.54 -25.83 -5.82
C THR A 435 -3.05 -26.19 -5.77
N GLY A 436 -2.19 -25.44 -6.47
CA GLY A 436 -0.77 -25.75 -6.62
C GLY A 436 0.04 -25.46 -5.36
N MET A 437 -0.43 -24.53 -4.54
CA MET A 437 0.18 -24.10 -3.29
C MET A 437 -0.94 -23.57 -2.38
N VAL A 438 -1.61 -24.48 -1.66
CA VAL A 438 -2.68 -24.09 -0.73
C VAL A 438 -2.06 -23.86 0.64
N VAL A 439 -2.09 -22.62 1.10
CA VAL A 439 -1.85 -22.23 2.49
C VAL A 439 -3.19 -21.88 3.14
N THR A 440 -3.30 -22.17 4.43
CA THR A 440 -4.49 -21.90 5.23
C THR A 440 -4.07 -21.22 6.53
N PRO A 441 -5.00 -20.53 7.22
CA PRO A 441 -4.75 -20.08 8.57
C PRO A 441 -4.35 -21.22 9.50
N THR A 442 -3.67 -20.88 10.58
CA THR A 442 -3.19 -21.85 11.57
C THR A 442 -4.37 -22.53 12.26
N THR A 443 -4.18 -23.77 12.71
CA THR A 443 -5.22 -24.48 13.50
C THR A 443 -5.35 -23.95 14.93
N THR A 444 -4.44 -23.06 15.35
CA THR A 444 -4.45 -22.34 16.62
C THR A 444 -5.20 -21.00 16.54
N SER A 445 -5.63 -20.60 15.35
CA SER A 445 -6.48 -19.42 15.14
C SER A 445 -7.73 -19.45 16.02
N ALA A 446 -8.09 -18.30 16.60
CA ALA A 446 -9.25 -18.20 17.47
C ALA A 446 -10.59 -18.16 16.71
N GLN A 447 -10.56 -17.68 15.46
CA GLN A 447 -11.68 -17.77 14.52
C GLN A 447 -11.49 -18.97 13.60
N GLY A 448 -12.53 -19.79 13.44
CA GLY A 448 -12.48 -20.95 12.58
C GLY A 448 -12.38 -20.60 11.10
N TRP A 449 -11.85 -21.53 10.30
CA TRP A 449 -11.74 -21.38 8.86
C TRP A 449 -12.04 -22.70 8.15
N VAL A 450 -12.36 -22.64 6.87
CA VAL A 450 -12.52 -23.80 5.98
C VAL A 450 -11.64 -23.64 4.75
N SER A 451 -11.10 -24.76 4.25
CA SER A 451 -10.43 -24.82 2.94
C SER A 451 -11.19 -25.78 2.04
N VAL A 452 -11.71 -25.24 0.94
CA VAL A 452 -12.63 -25.93 0.03
C VAL A 452 -11.93 -26.17 -1.30
N ASN A 453 -11.61 -27.43 -1.61
CA ASN A 453 -11.16 -27.81 -2.95
C ASN A 453 -12.36 -27.92 -3.89
N GLN A 454 -12.61 -26.85 -4.62
CA GLN A 454 -13.69 -26.75 -5.59
C GLN A 454 -13.16 -26.07 -6.85
N THR A 455 -13.27 -26.75 -7.99
CA THR A 455 -13.02 -26.11 -9.28
C THR A 455 -14.12 -25.11 -9.55
N LEU A 456 -13.72 -23.86 -9.75
CA LEU A 456 -14.57 -22.74 -10.09
C LEU A 456 -14.13 -22.15 -11.42
N THR A 457 -15.09 -21.76 -12.22
CA THR A 457 -14.90 -20.86 -13.35
C THR A 457 -15.26 -19.43 -12.93
N SER A 458 -14.57 -18.45 -13.50
CA SER A 458 -14.94 -17.04 -13.35
C SER A 458 -16.46 -16.83 -13.59
N GLY A 459 -17.08 -16.04 -12.72
CA GLY A 459 -18.51 -15.73 -12.68
C GLY A 459 -19.35 -16.69 -11.82
N GLN A 460 -18.81 -17.83 -11.39
CA GLN A 460 -19.53 -18.74 -10.49
C GLN A 460 -19.58 -18.20 -9.06
N THR A 461 -20.68 -18.49 -8.36
CA THR A 461 -20.88 -18.08 -6.97
C THR A 461 -20.79 -19.27 -6.03
N VAL A 462 -20.06 -19.09 -4.93
CA VAL A 462 -19.92 -20.05 -3.84
C VAL A 462 -20.63 -19.54 -2.60
N GLU A 463 -21.39 -20.43 -1.95
CA GLU A 463 -21.95 -20.20 -0.63
C GLU A 463 -21.41 -21.21 0.37
N LEU A 464 -21.02 -20.74 1.56
CA LEU A 464 -20.72 -21.58 2.71
C LEU A 464 -21.89 -21.53 3.68
N LEU A 465 -22.43 -22.69 4.08
CA LEU A 465 -23.64 -22.76 4.89
C LEU A 465 -23.47 -23.57 6.18
N ASP A 466 -24.09 -23.07 7.25
CA ASP A 466 -24.38 -23.81 8.48
C ASP A 466 -25.86 -24.19 8.50
N GLY A 467 -26.15 -25.44 8.14
CA GLY A 467 -27.51 -25.88 7.85
C GLY A 467 -28.12 -25.10 6.69
N ASP A 468 -29.18 -24.34 6.97
CA ASP A 468 -29.85 -23.48 6.00
C ASP A 468 -29.34 -22.01 6.01
N THR A 469 -28.42 -21.68 6.92
CA THR A 469 -27.90 -20.32 7.08
C THR A 469 -26.68 -20.12 6.19
N VAL A 470 -26.73 -19.16 5.27
CA VAL A 470 -25.55 -18.73 4.49
C VAL A 470 -24.65 -17.90 5.39
N LEU A 471 -23.41 -18.35 5.58
CA LEU A 471 -22.38 -17.65 6.36
C LEU A 471 -21.54 -16.70 5.49
N ALA A 472 -21.22 -17.13 4.27
CA ALA A 472 -20.43 -16.37 3.31
C ALA A 472 -20.93 -16.63 1.88
N THR A 473 -20.84 -15.59 1.05
CA THR A 473 -21.09 -15.66 -0.39
C THR A 473 -19.92 -15.02 -1.12
N PHE A 474 -19.39 -15.69 -2.14
CA PHE A 474 -18.26 -15.23 -2.93
C PHE A 474 -18.51 -15.49 -4.41
N THR A 475 -18.32 -14.49 -5.25
CA THR A 475 -18.33 -14.67 -6.71
C THR A 475 -16.89 -14.66 -7.21
N ALA A 476 -16.48 -15.75 -7.83
CA ALA A 476 -15.13 -15.87 -8.38
C ALA A 476 -14.97 -14.94 -9.58
N VAL A 477 -13.97 -14.06 -9.56
CA VAL A 477 -13.62 -13.22 -10.73
C VAL A 477 -12.55 -13.88 -11.62
N LYS A 478 -11.83 -14.86 -11.08
CA LYS A 478 -10.85 -15.72 -11.75
C LYS A 478 -11.25 -17.18 -11.61
N ASP A 479 -10.72 -18.03 -12.49
CA ASP A 479 -10.80 -19.48 -12.29
C ASP A 479 -10.02 -19.85 -11.02
N ALA A 480 -10.57 -20.77 -10.22
CA ALA A 480 -9.95 -21.19 -8.96
C ALA A 480 -10.10 -22.69 -8.75
N GLY A 481 -9.21 -23.27 -7.94
CA GLY A 481 -9.28 -24.67 -7.53
C GLY A 481 -9.46 -24.85 -6.02
N ASN A 482 -9.11 -23.83 -5.24
CA ASN A 482 -9.26 -23.80 -3.80
C ASN A 482 -9.85 -22.46 -3.35
N ILE A 483 -10.63 -22.49 -2.27
CA ILE A 483 -11.11 -21.31 -1.57
C ILE A 483 -10.89 -21.51 -0.08
N VAL A 484 -10.21 -20.57 0.55
CA VAL A 484 -10.10 -20.45 2.00
C VAL A 484 -11.12 -19.42 2.47
N ILE A 485 -11.94 -19.78 3.45
CA ILE A 485 -12.97 -18.90 4.01
C ILE A 485 -12.84 -18.89 5.53
N SER A 486 -12.68 -17.71 6.12
CA SER A 486 -12.86 -17.46 7.55
C SER A 486 -13.86 -16.32 7.71
N VAL A 487 -14.96 -16.58 8.41
CA VAL A 487 -15.98 -15.56 8.75
C VAL A 487 -16.49 -15.79 10.16
N PRO A 488 -17.04 -14.75 10.83
CA PRO A 488 -17.68 -14.93 12.12
C PRO A 488 -18.79 -15.99 12.05
N GLY A 489 -18.71 -17.00 12.93
CA GLY A 489 -19.67 -18.11 12.97
C GLY A 489 -19.12 -19.45 12.51
N ILE A 490 -17.92 -19.50 11.94
CA ILE A 490 -17.21 -20.78 11.74
C ILE A 490 -16.65 -21.26 13.09
N VAL A 491 -16.98 -22.51 13.44
CA VAL A 491 -16.66 -23.17 14.70
C VAL A 491 -15.80 -24.39 14.40
N SER A 492 -14.62 -24.44 15.01
CA SER A 492 -13.64 -25.53 14.88
C SER A 492 -14.28 -26.92 14.95
N GLY A 493 -13.92 -27.79 14.01
CA GLY A 493 -14.38 -29.17 13.94
C GLY A 493 -15.85 -29.37 13.53
N SER A 494 -16.61 -28.29 13.31
CA SER A 494 -17.97 -28.36 12.76
C SER A 494 -17.95 -28.57 11.24
N SER A 495 -19.02 -29.14 10.70
CA SER A 495 -19.15 -29.37 9.25
C SER A 495 -20.11 -28.38 8.62
N TYR A 496 -19.72 -27.87 7.45
CA TYR A 496 -20.43 -26.85 6.68
C TYR A 496 -20.73 -27.37 5.28
N THR A 497 -21.85 -26.97 4.71
CA THR A 497 -22.21 -27.28 3.32
C THR A 497 -21.64 -26.23 2.39
N VAL A 498 -21.12 -26.66 1.24
CA VAL A 498 -20.66 -25.77 0.16
C VAL A 498 -21.66 -25.88 -0.99
N ARG A 499 -22.12 -24.74 -1.52
CA ARG A 499 -22.89 -24.67 -2.77
C ARG A 499 -22.14 -23.89 -3.84
N VAL A 500 -22.30 -24.30 -5.09
CA VAL A 500 -21.83 -23.57 -6.27
C VAL A 500 -23.03 -23.39 -7.21
N ASP A 501 -23.35 -22.14 -7.56
CA ASP A 501 -24.50 -21.78 -8.42
C ASP A 501 -25.79 -22.54 -8.05
N ASP A 502 -26.20 -22.42 -6.79
CA ASP A 502 -27.38 -23.09 -6.19
C ASP A 502 -27.33 -24.63 -6.10
N SER A 503 -26.21 -25.25 -6.46
CA SER A 503 -26.03 -26.71 -6.41
C SER A 503 -25.14 -27.12 -5.25
N ASP A 504 -25.58 -28.12 -4.47
CA ASP A 504 -24.75 -28.70 -3.40
C ASP A 504 -23.46 -29.30 -3.98
N ALA A 505 -22.32 -28.74 -3.57
CA ALA A 505 -20.98 -29.11 -4.00
C ALA A 505 -20.25 -30.02 -2.99
N GLY A 506 -20.81 -30.18 -1.79
CA GLY A 506 -20.32 -31.11 -0.76
C GLY A 506 -20.35 -30.51 0.63
N SER A 507 -19.53 -31.07 1.51
CA SER A 507 -19.34 -30.58 2.88
C SER A 507 -17.86 -30.48 3.21
N VAL A 508 -17.50 -29.45 3.99
CA VAL A 508 -16.15 -29.22 4.53
C VAL A 508 -16.20 -29.24 6.06
N THR A 509 -15.09 -29.59 6.71
CA THR A 509 -14.96 -29.50 8.18
C THR A 509 -14.00 -28.38 8.52
N ALA A 510 -14.36 -27.52 9.47
CA ALA A 510 -13.52 -26.40 9.88
C ALA A 510 -12.22 -26.85 10.53
N ASP A 511 -11.17 -26.06 10.32
CA ASP A 511 -9.80 -26.20 10.82
C ASP A 511 -9.14 -27.54 10.45
N GLN A 512 -9.50 -28.05 9.28
CA GLN A 512 -8.86 -29.20 8.65
C GLN A 512 -8.33 -28.76 7.29
N ALA A 513 -7.01 -28.80 7.12
CA ALA A 513 -6.40 -28.57 5.82
C ALA A 513 -6.95 -29.59 4.81
N SER A 514 -7.30 -29.13 3.61
CA SER A 514 -7.93 -30.03 2.63
C SER A 514 -6.98 -31.16 2.23
N ALA A 515 -7.42 -32.40 2.42
CA ALA A 515 -6.69 -33.59 2.03
C ALA A 515 -6.77 -33.81 0.51
N GLY A 516 -6.02 -33.06 -0.29
CA GLY A 516 -5.96 -33.30 -1.74
C GLY A 516 -5.52 -32.13 -2.60
N GLY A 517 -4.23 -31.81 -2.57
CA GLY A 517 -3.55 -30.93 -3.53
C GLY A 517 -2.06 -31.09 -3.25
N GLY A 518 -1.24 -31.32 -4.27
CA GLY A 518 0.18 -31.67 -4.09
C GLY A 518 0.90 -30.69 -3.15
N MET A 519 1.68 -31.23 -2.21
CA MET A 519 2.55 -30.48 -1.30
C MET A 519 1.92 -29.27 -0.58
N GLY A 520 0.62 -29.28 -0.28
CA GLY A 520 0.02 -28.29 0.62
C GLY A 520 0.64 -28.39 2.02
N ARG A 521 1.29 -27.32 2.48
CA ARG A 521 1.87 -27.19 3.83
C ARG A 521 0.77 -26.68 4.77
N ALA A 522 0.44 -27.48 5.78
CA ALA A 522 -0.25 -26.95 6.95
C ALA A 522 0.79 -26.18 7.78
N GLY A 523 0.53 -24.90 8.09
CA GLY A 523 1.42 -23.98 8.83
C GLY A 523 1.72 -24.34 10.29
N ASP A 524 1.67 -25.62 10.68
CA ASP A 524 2.12 -26.09 11.99
C ASP A 524 2.66 -27.53 11.93
N GLN A 525 3.73 -27.71 11.17
CA GLN A 525 4.48 -28.96 11.16
C GLN A 525 5.97 -28.62 11.21
N SER A 526 6.50 -28.44 12.42
CA SER A 526 7.93 -28.47 12.70
C SER A 526 8.54 -29.80 12.20
N TRP A 527 9.12 -29.82 11.00
CA TRP A 527 9.87 -30.98 10.53
C TRP A 527 11.24 -30.57 10.03
N GLN A 528 12.23 -30.90 10.85
CA GLN A 528 13.62 -31.05 10.47
C GLN A 528 13.72 -31.95 9.23
N ARG A 529 14.43 -31.49 8.21
CA ARG A 529 15.37 -32.37 7.51
C ARG A 529 16.74 -31.75 7.52
#